data_AF-A0A1H8INC1-F1
#
_entry.id   AF-A0A1H8INC1-F1
#
_cell.length_a   1.000
_cell.length_b   1.000
_cell.length_c   1.000
_cell.angle_alpha   90.00
_cell.angle_beta   90.00
_cell.angle_gamma   90.00
#
_symmetry.space_group_name_H-M   'P 1'
#
loop_
_entity.id
_entity.type
_entity.pdbx_description
1 polymer ?
#
loop_
_entity_poly.entity_id
_entity_poly.type
_entity_poly.pdbx_seq_one_letter_code
_entity_poly.pdbx_strand_id
1 'polypeptide(L)'
;MDDVSWSDEELKACVEAYVEMQRNERTGQLIVKKQYYKKLVEMFGRSEQAFESRMQNISYVLSLMGRGWMTGLKPAKNIEPLVAARVEQLLEQTSGQKVVPVAAFEIAVREATEQKDLPKPSGNPRPKRRRISVAQLQRDPSVKAWVLQQAAGTCESCEKPAPFQGADGLPYLELHYVQGLADGGADAVSNAVALCPNCHREIHYGANAHAVEAWLYDTVQRLERD
;
A
#
# COMPACT_ATOMS: atom_id res chain seq x y z
N MET A 1 19.57 -17.96 -14.74
CA MET A 1 18.54 -17.16 -15.40
C MET A 1 18.94 -15.73 -15.11
N ASP A 2 19.36 -15.01 -16.14
CA ASP A 2 20.22 -13.84 -16.05
C ASP A 2 19.62 -12.70 -15.22
N ASP A 3 19.95 -12.66 -13.93
CA ASP A 3 19.82 -11.45 -13.12
C ASP A 3 20.98 -10.53 -13.50
N VAL A 4 20.86 -9.89 -14.67
CA VAL A 4 21.65 -8.70 -14.96
C VAL A 4 21.19 -7.67 -13.93
N SER A 5 22.00 -7.54 -12.87
CA SER A 5 21.83 -6.60 -11.77
C SER A 5 21.25 -5.28 -12.28
N TRP A 6 20.08 -4.92 -11.78
CA TRP A 6 19.40 -3.68 -12.16
C TRP A 6 20.18 -2.49 -11.63
N SER A 7 20.52 -1.55 -12.51
CA SER A 7 21.18 -0.30 -12.11
C SER A 7 20.23 0.58 -11.29
N ASP A 8 20.81 1.51 -10.54
CA ASP A 8 20.04 2.45 -9.73
C ASP A 8 19.17 3.36 -10.62
N GLU A 9 19.71 3.76 -11.76
CA GLU A 9 19.04 4.59 -12.76
C GLU A 9 17.84 3.88 -13.36
N GLU A 10 17.97 2.59 -13.69
CA GLU A 10 16.85 1.77 -14.18
C GLU A 10 15.75 1.63 -13.12
N LEU A 11 16.12 1.32 -11.88
CA LEU A 11 15.15 1.18 -10.78
C LEU A 11 14.41 2.49 -10.51
N LYS A 12 15.14 3.61 -10.50
CA LYS A 12 14.56 4.95 -10.33
C LYS A 12 13.56 5.25 -11.44
N ALA A 13 13.94 5.05 -12.70
CA ALA A 13 13.03 5.29 -13.83
C ALA A 13 11.78 4.41 -13.77
N CYS A 14 11.91 3.15 -13.32
CA CYS A 14 10.74 2.29 -13.11
C CYS A 14 9.82 2.81 -12.01
N VAL A 15 10.36 3.26 -10.88
CA VAL A 15 9.58 3.82 -9.77
C VAL A 15 8.88 5.11 -10.18
N GLU A 16 9.57 6.02 -10.87
CA GLU A 16 8.98 7.27 -11.36
C GLU A 16 7.84 7.01 -12.35
N ALA A 17 8.06 6.13 -13.34
CA ALA A 17 7.02 5.72 -14.28
C ALA A 17 5.83 5.06 -13.58
N TYR A 18 6.08 4.23 -12.56
CA TYR A 18 5.02 3.59 -11.78
C TYR A 18 4.18 4.62 -11.03
N VAL A 19 4.81 5.56 -10.33
CA VAL A 19 4.12 6.59 -9.55
C VAL A 19 3.32 7.51 -10.47
N GLU A 20 3.86 7.88 -11.63
CA GLU A 20 3.15 8.67 -12.63
C GLU A 20 1.91 7.92 -13.14
N MET A 21 2.07 6.66 -13.53
CA MET A 21 0.95 5.83 -13.97
C MET A 21 -0.09 5.70 -12.85
N GLN A 22 0.30 5.41 -11.61
CA GLN A 22 -0.65 5.27 -10.50
C GLN A 22 -1.43 6.57 -10.25
N ARG A 23 -0.79 7.72 -10.34
CA ARG A 23 -1.45 9.03 -10.22
C ARG A 23 -2.47 9.24 -11.34
N ASN A 24 -2.11 8.92 -12.58
CA ASN A 24 -3.01 9.05 -13.72
C ASN A 24 -4.22 8.12 -13.56
N GLU A 25 -4.05 6.92 -13.00
CA GLU A 25 -5.13 5.94 -12.81
C GLU A 25 -6.15 6.47 -11.79
N ARG A 26 -5.64 7.01 -10.68
CA ARG A 26 -6.45 7.59 -9.60
C ARG A 26 -7.20 8.86 -10.01
N THR A 27 -6.74 9.55 -11.05
CA THR A 27 -7.41 10.76 -11.58
C THR A 27 -8.30 10.44 -12.78
N GLY A 28 -8.67 9.16 -12.96
CA GLY A 28 -9.55 8.70 -14.02
C GLY A 28 -8.97 8.76 -15.44
N GLN A 29 -7.67 9.04 -15.58
CA GLN A 29 -7.04 9.09 -16.91
C GLN A 29 -6.86 7.69 -17.48
N LEU A 30 -7.14 7.52 -18.77
CA LEU A 30 -6.89 6.27 -19.47
C LEU A 30 -5.39 6.04 -19.62
N ILE A 31 -4.90 4.90 -19.11
CA ILE A 31 -3.48 4.54 -19.16
C ILE A 31 -3.26 3.39 -20.13
N VAL A 32 -2.28 3.56 -21.02
CA VAL A 32 -1.74 2.49 -21.84
C VAL A 32 -0.35 2.13 -21.32
N LYS A 33 -0.26 1.17 -20.40
CA LYS A 33 1.00 0.73 -19.74
C LYS A 33 2.13 0.44 -20.74
N LYS A 34 1.77 -0.15 -21.90
CA LYS A 34 2.73 -0.47 -22.97
C LYS A 34 3.50 0.76 -23.47
N GLN A 35 2.93 1.96 -23.43
CA GLN A 35 3.63 3.18 -23.81
C GLN A 35 4.75 3.51 -22.82
N TYR A 36 4.54 3.31 -21.52
CA TYR A 36 5.58 3.48 -20.51
C TYR A 36 6.70 2.45 -20.68
N TYR A 37 6.35 1.19 -20.95
CA TYR A 37 7.34 0.14 -21.18
C TYR A 37 8.21 0.43 -22.40
N LYS A 38 7.61 0.88 -23.51
CA LYS A 38 8.37 1.27 -24.72
C LYS A 38 9.38 2.39 -24.45
N LYS A 39 8.99 3.42 -23.70
CA LYS A 39 9.91 4.50 -23.30
C LYS A 39 11.10 3.95 -22.50
N LEU A 40 10.84 3.06 -21.53
CA LEU A 40 11.89 2.45 -20.72
C LEU A 40 12.80 1.51 -21.53
N VAL A 41 12.23 0.76 -22.50
CA VAL A 41 12.98 -0.06 -23.46
C VAL A 41 13.93 0.79 -24.29
N GLU A 42 13.46 1.92 -24.81
CA GLU A 42 14.28 2.85 -25.59
C GLU A 42 15.44 3.45 -24.76
N MET A 43 15.22 3.68 -23.46
CA MET A 43 16.24 4.25 -22.57
C MET A 43 17.30 3.25 -22.10
N PHE A 44 16.91 2.00 -21.80
CA PHE A 44 17.77 1.06 -21.09
C PHE A 44 17.97 -0.29 -21.81
N GLY A 45 17.27 -0.54 -22.92
CA GLY A 45 17.50 -1.71 -23.79
C GLY A 45 16.99 -3.05 -23.25
N ARG A 46 16.29 -3.09 -22.12
CA ARG A 46 15.61 -4.31 -21.62
C ARG A 46 14.30 -4.56 -22.37
N SER A 47 13.75 -5.77 -22.26
CA SER A 47 12.46 -6.12 -22.88
C SER A 47 11.27 -5.49 -22.15
N GLU A 48 10.15 -5.30 -22.86
CA GLU A 48 8.88 -4.84 -22.24
C GLU A 48 8.47 -5.74 -21.05
N GLN A 49 8.65 -7.07 -21.20
CA GLN A 49 8.35 -8.04 -20.15
C GLN A 49 9.19 -7.82 -18.89
N ALA A 50 10.47 -7.48 -19.03
CA ALA A 50 11.33 -7.20 -17.88
C ALA A 50 10.83 -5.99 -17.08
N PHE A 51 10.36 -4.93 -17.77
CA PHE A 51 9.77 -3.77 -17.10
C PHE A 51 8.42 -4.09 -16.48
N GLU A 52 7.57 -4.87 -17.14
CA GLU A 52 6.30 -5.29 -16.54
C GLU A 52 6.52 -6.10 -15.26
N SER A 53 7.45 -7.06 -15.27
CA SER A 53 7.84 -7.80 -14.07
C SER A 53 8.38 -6.88 -12.97
N ARG A 54 9.18 -5.87 -13.33
CA ARG A 54 9.66 -4.87 -12.38
C ARG A 54 8.52 -4.04 -11.78
N MET A 55 7.52 -3.65 -12.56
CA MET A 55 6.32 -2.95 -12.05
C MET A 55 5.49 -3.83 -11.10
N GLN A 56 5.42 -5.14 -11.36
CA GLN A 56 4.76 -6.09 -10.46
C GLN A 56 5.54 -6.27 -9.15
N ASN A 57 6.89 -6.21 -9.18
CA ASN A 57 7.69 -6.18 -7.95
C ASN A 57 7.50 -4.88 -7.16
N ILE A 58 7.40 -3.72 -7.83
CA ILE A 58 7.06 -2.45 -7.17
C ILE A 58 5.69 -2.55 -6.50
N SER A 59 4.71 -3.17 -7.17
CA SER A 59 3.38 -3.44 -6.60
C SER A 59 3.46 -4.33 -5.35
N TYR A 60 4.36 -5.31 -5.34
CA TYR A 60 4.62 -6.13 -4.15
C TYR A 60 5.23 -5.34 -3.00
N VAL A 61 6.22 -4.47 -3.27
CA VAL A 61 6.79 -3.57 -2.26
C VAL A 61 5.70 -2.66 -1.68
N LEU A 62 4.86 -2.05 -2.50
CA LEU A 62 3.73 -1.22 -2.05
C LEU A 62 2.75 -2.01 -1.16
N SER A 63 2.44 -3.27 -1.52
CA SER A 63 1.56 -4.11 -0.72
C SER A 63 2.12 -4.42 0.68
N LEU A 64 3.45 -4.62 0.79
CA LEU A 64 4.11 -4.81 2.08
C LEU A 64 4.12 -3.52 2.90
N MET A 65 4.13 -2.36 2.24
CA MET A 65 3.99 -1.05 2.87
C MET A 65 2.55 -0.70 3.26
N GLY A 66 1.56 -1.56 2.95
CA GLY A 66 0.15 -1.30 3.20
C GLY A 66 -0.46 -0.28 2.24
N ARG A 67 0.13 -0.09 1.06
CA ARG A 67 -0.33 0.85 0.04
C ARG A 67 -0.98 0.10 -1.12
N GLY A 68 -2.00 0.70 -1.71
CA GLY A 68 -2.63 0.20 -2.93
C GLY A 68 -1.64 0.17 -4.10
N TRP A 69 -1.87 -0.73 -5.04
CA TRP A 69 -1.09 -0.87 -6.27
C TRP A 69 -1.97 -0.61 -7.48
N MET A 70 -1.34 -0.42 -8.64
CA MET A 70 -2.06 -0.17 -9.88
C MET A 70 -2.93 -1.34 -10.34
N THR A 71 -4.09 -1.03 -10.91
CA THR A 71 -4.99 -2.06 -11.47
C THR A 71 -4.28 -2.83 -12.59
N GLY A 72 -4.36 -4.16 -12.55
CA GLY A 72 -3.71 -5.04 -13.53
C GLY A 72 -2.18 -5.12 -13.42
N LEU A 73 -1.57 -4.64 -12.33
CA LEU A 73 -0.17 -4.93 -11.97
C LEU A 73 -0.16 -5.66 -10.64
N LYS A 74 -0.53 -6.95 -10.66
CA LYS A 74 -0.62 -7.75 -9.44
C LYS A 74 0.77 -7.88 -8.79
N PRO A 75 0.86 -7.74 -7.44
CA PRO A 75 2.08 -7.99 -6.68
C PRO A 75 2.77 -9.30 -7.05
N ALA A 76 4.05 -9.24 -7.43
CA ALA A 76 4.89 -10.41 -7.68
C ALA A 76 6.09 -10.45 -6.71
N LYS A 77 6.23 -11.55 -5.96
CA LYS A 77 7.17 -11.68 -4.83
C LYS A 77 8.63 -11.95 -5.22
N ASN A 78 8.94 -12.13 -6.50
CA ASN A 78 10.28 -12.40 -7.01
C ASN A 78 11.15 -11.13 -7.01
N ILE A 79 11.55 -10.68 -5.83
CA ILE A 79 12.43 -9.52 -5.62
C ILE A 79 13.30 -9.76 -4.39
N GLU A 80 14.60 -9.50 -4.54
CA GLU A 80 15.54 -9.64 -3.42
C GLU A 80 15.33 -8.54 -2.36
N PRO A 81 15.61 -8.82 -1.07
CA PRO A 81 15.45 -7.86 0.02
C PRO A 81 16.18 -6.53 -0.20
N LEU A 82 17.39 -6.56 -0.77
CA LEU A 82 18.19 -5.35 -1.02
C LEU A 82 17.56 -4.47 -2.11
N VAL A 83 17.05 -5.08 -3.18
CA VAL A 83 16.37 -4.37 -4.26
C VAL A 83 15.04 -3.80 -3.76
N ALA A 84 14.31 -4.55 -2.94
CA ALA A 84 13.08 -4.05 -2.31
C ALA A 84 13.36 -2.83 -1.40
N ALA A 85 14.41 -2.89 -0.57
CA ALA A 85 14.85 -1.76 0.24
C ALA A 85 15.15 -0.53 -0.62
N ARG A 86 15.74 -0.74 -1.80
CA ARG A 86 16.05 0.36 -2.72
C ARG A 86 14.80 0.95 -3.36
N VAL A 87 13.85 0.11 -3.78
CA VAL A 87 12.54 0.55 -4.28
C VAL A 87 11.79 1.37 -3.23
N GLU A 88 11.79 0.95 -1.96
CA GLU A 88 11.18 1.73 -0.87
C GLU A 88 11.79 3.13 -0.74
N GLN A 89 13.12 3.23 -0.79
CA GLN A 89 13.81 4.52 -0.72
C GLN A 89 13.46 5.43 -1.89
N LEU A 90 13.36 4.87 -3.10
CA LEU A 90 12.98 5.62 -4.29
C LEU A 90 11.52 6.11 -4.19
N LEU A 91 10.60 5.27 -3.70
CA LEU A 91 9.21 5.66 -3.45
C LEU A 91 9.10 6.79 -2.42
N GLU A 92 9.88 6.76 -1.35
CA GLU A 92 10.00 7.83 -0.36
C GLU A 92 10.48 9.15 -1.00
N GLN A 93 11.50 9.08 -1.86
CA GLN A 93 12.04 10.24 -2.55
C GLN A 93 11.05 10.87 -3.53
N THR A 94 10.31 10.04 -4.30
CA THR A 94 9.33 10.52 -5.27
C THR A 94 8.08 11.09 -4.59
N SER A 95 7.65 10.51 -3.47
CA SER A 95 6.46 10.97 -2.73
C SER A 95 6.73 12.12 -1.75
N GLY A 96 8.00 12.35 -1.38
CA GLY A 96 8.39 13.28 -0.34
C GLY A 96 7.95 12.85 1.08
N GLN A 97 7.45 11.62 1.24
CA GLN A 97 6.93 11.11 2.50
C GLN A 97 7.90 10.12 3.12
N LYS A 98 8.45 10.49 4.28
CA LYS A 98 9.26 9.57 5.08
C LYS A 98 8.40 8.43 5.60
N VAL A 99 8.71 7.23 5.18
CA VAL A 99 8.07 5.99 5.64
C VAL A 99 9.02 5.21 6.54
N VAL A 100 8.46 4.41 7.44
CA VAL A 100 9.26 3.40 8.14
C VAL A 100 9.54 2.28 7.13
N PRO A 101 10.82 1.95 6.85
CA PRO A 101 11.15 0.85 5.94
C PRO A 101 10.60 -0.47 6.49
N VAL A 102 9.88 -1.22 5.67
CA VAL A 102 9.20 -2.46 6.08
C VAL A 102 9.42 -3.61 5.09
N ALA A 103 9.42 -3.36 3.79
CA ALA A 103 9.41 -4.38 2.75
C ALA A 103 10.64 -5.30 2.83
N ALA A 104 11.84 -4.75 2.99
CA ALA A 104 13.06 -5.56 3.06
C ALA A 104 13.04 -6.51 4.27
N PHE A 105 12.54 -6.03 5.41
CA PHE A 105 12.39 -6.83 6.62
C PHE A 105 11.32 -7.91 6.43
N GLU A 106 10.15 -7.56 5.90
CA GLU A 106 9.05 -8.50 5.66
C GLU A 106 9.42 -9.58 4.64
N ILE A 107 10.19 -9.25 3.60
CA ILE A 107 10.70 -10.24 2.65
C ILE A 107 11.65 -11.21 3.37
N ALA A 108 12.61 -10.70 4.13
CA ALA A 108 13.53 -11.54 4.90
C ALA A 108 12.81 -12.44 5.91
N VAL A 109 11.76 -11.93 6.57
CA VAL A 109 10.90 -12.72 7.47
C VAL A 109 10.22 -13.84 6.69
N ARG A 110 9.61 -13.55 5.54
CA ARG A 110 8.92 -14.56 4.71
C ARG A 110 9.88 -15.65 4.23
N GLU A 111 11.06 -15.27 3.72
CA GLU A 111 12.11 -16.21 3.32
C GLU A 111 12.54 -17.10 4.51
N ALA A 112 12.71 -16.52 5.69
CA ALA A 112 13.06 -17.28 6.90
C ALA A 112 11.95 -18.26 7.32
N THR A 113 10.67 -17.90 7.16
CA THR A 113 9.54 -18.79 7.49
C THR A 113 9.40 -19.99 6.56
N GLU A 114 9.99 -19.97 5.37
CA GLU A 114 10.01 -21.10 4.43
C GLU A 114 11.05 -22.17 4.82
N GLN A 115 11.91 -21.89 5.81
CA GLN A 115 12.89 -22.84 6.33
C GLN A 115 12.22 -23.91 7.20
N LYS A 116 12.49 -25.20 6.91
CA LYS A 116 11.90 -26.33 7.64
C LYS A 116 12.24 -26.37 9.14
N ASP A 117 13.49 -26.10 9.47
CA ASP A 117 14.04 -26.26 10.83
C ASP A 117 14.55 -24.92 11.37
N LEU A 118 13.70 -23.89 11.37
CA LEU A 118 14.05 -22.56 11.87
C LEU A 118 14.39 -22.61 13.36
N PRO A 119 15.66 -22.39 13.78
CA PRO A 119 16.04 -22.48 15.18
C PRO A 119 15.42 -21.33 15.98
N LYS A 120 15.09 -21.59 17.25
CA LYS A 120 14.65 -20.53 18.17
C LYS A 120 15.73 -19.45 18.29
N PRO A 121 15.47 -18.19 17.94
CA PRO A 121 16.46 -17.13 18.07
C PRO A 121 16.70 -16.79 19.55
N SER A 122 17.92 -16.39 19.89
CA SER A 122 18.26 -15.86 21.21
C SER A 122 17.64 -14.48 21.47
N GLY A 123 17.24 -13.77 20.42
CA GLY A 123 16.70 -12.42 20.46
C GLY A 123 17.77 -11.34 20.65
N ASN A 124 17.34 -10.08 20.68
CA ASN A 124 18.21 -8.95 20.97
C ASN A 124 17.79 -8.31 22.31
N PRO A 125 18.55 -8.50 23.40
CA PRO A 125 18.19 -7.97 24.71
C PRO A 125 18.31 -6.44 24.80
N ARG A 126 18.96 -5.80 23.83
CA ARG A 126 19.17 -4.34 23.80
C ARG A 126 18.94 -3.81 22.37
N PRO A 127 17.68 -3.76 21.90
CA PRO A 127 17.37 -3.26 20.58
C PRO A 127 17.82 -1.80 20.41
N LYS A 128 18.42 -1.49 19.27
CA LYS A 128 18.84 -0.12 18.94
C LYS A 128 17.61 0.75 18.72
N ARG A 129 17.57 1.92 19.36
CA ARG A 129 16.52 2.91 19.13
C ARG A 129 16.78 3.64 17.82
N ARG A 130 15.75 3.79 17.00
CA ARG A 130 15.75 4.65 15.81
C ARG A 130 14.72 5.76 16.01
N ARG A 131 15.11 7.01 15.74
CA ARG A 131 14.20 8.15 15.70
C ARG A 131 13.86 8.46 14.25
N ILE A 132 12.58 8.63 13.95
CA ILE A 132 12.06 8.98 12.62
C ILE A 132 11.13 10.17 12.81
N SER A 133 11.30 11.20 11.99
CA SER A 133 10.37 12.32 11.91
C SER A 133 9.40 12.04 10.77
N VAL A 134 8.11 12.01 11.08
CA VAL A 134 7.02 11.77 10.12
C VAL A 134 6.15 13.01 10.02
N ALA A 135 5.74 13.36 8.80
CA ALA A 135 4.69 14.35 8.60
C ALA A 135 3.33 13.68 8.86
N GLN A 136 2.50 14.30 9.68
CA GLN A 136 1.11 13.87 9.89
C GLN A 136 0.18 14.96 9.39
N LEU A 137 -0.83 14.54 8.62
CA LEU A 137 -1.90 15.42 8.20
C LEU A 137 -2.87 15.61 9.36
N GLN A 138 -3.23 16.87 9.64
CA GLN A 138 -4.27 17.20 10.59
C GLN A 138 -5.62 16.79 10.00
N ARG A 139 -6.38 16.01 10.76
CA ARG A 139 -7.69 15.49 10.35
C ARG A 139 -8.81 16.25 11.04
N ASP A 140 -9.94 16.41 10.36
CA ASP A 140 -11.16 16.95 10.92
C ASP A 140 -11.85 15.88 11.78
N PRO A 141 -11.93 16.07 13.12
CA PRO A 141 -12.61 15.13 14.00
C PRO A 141 -14.09 14.95 13.65
N SER A 142 -14.72 15.93 13.01
CA SER A 142 -16.14 15.91 12.63
C SER A 142 -16.42 14.84 11.57
N VAL A 143 -15.50 14.64 10.61
CA VAL A 143 -15.60 13.57 9.60
C VAL A 143 -15.60 12.22 10.29
N LYS A 144 -14.64 11.98 11.20
CA LYS A 144 -14.56 10.72 11.95
C LYS A 144 -15.82 10.48 12.78
N ALA A 145 -16.26 11.48 13.53
CA ALA A 145 -17.42 11.37 14.40
C ALA A 145 -18.69 11.03 13.60
N TRP A 146 -18.91 11.73 12.48
CA TRP A 146 -20.09 11.52 11.64
C TRP A 146 -20.09 10.11 11.02
N VAL A 147 -18.97 9.67 10.43
CA VAL A 147 -18.86 8.34 9.82
C VAL A 147 -19.08 7.22 10.84
N LEU A 148 -18.50 7.33 12.04
CA LEU A 148 -18.72 6.34 13.10
C LEU A 148 -20.17 6.32 13.59
N GLN A 149 -20.83 7.49 13.65
CA GLN A 149 -22.24 7.57 14.00
C GLN A 149 -23.13 6.89 12.96
N GLN A 150 -22.88 7.12 11.66
CA GLN A 150 -23.64 6.48 10.59
C GLN A 150 -23.44 4.96 10.57
N ALA A 151 -22.22 4.50 10.85
CA ALA A 151 -21.91 3.08 10.91
C ALA A 151 -22.64 2.35 12.05
N ALA A 152 -23.11 3.06 13.09
CA ALA A 152 -23.86 2.52 14.21
C ALA A 152 -23.21 1.29 14.87
N GLY A 153 -21.88 1.25 14.92
CA GLY A 153 -21.11 0.14 15.48
C GLY A 153 -21.04 -1.10 14.58
N THR A 154 -21.39 -0.99 13.29
CA THR A 154 -21.27 -2.04 12.28
C THR A 154 -20.20 -1.68 11.26
N CYS A 155 -19.36 -2.64 10.89
CA CYS A 155 -18.34 -2.47 9.86
C CYS A 155 -18.99 -2.27 8.49
N GLU A 156 -18.61 -1.22 7.75
CA GLU A 156 -19.18 -0.91 6.44
C GLU A 156 -18.62 -1.77 5.29
N SER A 157 -17.69 -2.69 5.57
CA SER A 157 -17.20 -3.67 4.60
C SER A 157 -17.83 -5.05 4.81
N CYS A 158 -17.67 -5.64 5.99
CA CYS A 158 -18.15 -7.00 6.24
C CYS A 158 -19.51 -7.09 6.93
N GLU A 159 -20.14 -5.95 7.21
CA GLU A 159 -21.48 -5.83 7.81
C GLU A 159 -21.62 -6.48 9.20
N LYS A 160 -20.49 -6.84 9.83
CA LYS A 160 -20.47 -7.39 11.19
C LYS A 160 -20.39 -6.27 12.22
N PRO A 161 -20.97 -6.48 13.42
CA PRO A 161 -20.78 -5.58 14.55
C PRO A 161 -19.29 -5.40 14.88
N ALA A 162 -18.97 -4.28 15.53
CA ALA A 162 -17.64 -4.01 16.06
C ALA A 162 -17.19 -5.18 16.94
N PRO A 163 -15.93 -5.63 16.82
CA PRO A 163 -15.47 -6.85 17.48
C PRO A 163 -15.36 -6.71 19.00
N PHE A 164 -15.28 -5.48 19.52
CA PHE A 164 -15.21 -5.18 20.94
C PHE A 164 -15.63 -3.72 21.19
N GLN A 165 -15.76 -3.37 22.47
CA GLN A 165 -15.98 -2.00 22.92
C GLN A 165 -14.68 -1.37 23.43
N GLY A 166 -14.54 -0.06 23.23
CA GLY A 166 -13.49 0.75 23.86
C GLY A 166 -13.67 0.82 25.37
N ALA A 167 -12.66 1.38 26.05
CA ALA A 167 -12.72 1.61 27.50
C ALA A 167 -13.82 2.61 27.91
N ASP A 168 -14.31 3.40 26.96
CA ASP A 168 -15.46 4.30 27.06
C ASP A 168 -16.82 3.60 26.85
N GLY A 169 -16.81 2.29 26.56
CA GLY A 169 -18.00 1.49 26.29
C GLY A 169 -18.53 1.59 24.85
N LEU A 170 -17.90 2.39 23.98
CA LEU A 170 -18.36 2.57 22.60
C LEU A 170 -17.87 1.43 21.69
N PRO A 171 -18.64 1.03 20.66
CA PRO A 171 -18.19 0.07 19.65
C PRO A 171 -16.88 0.51 18.97
N TYR A 172 -15.88 -0.37 18.89
CA TYR A 172 -14.58 -0.04 18.30
C TYR A 172 -14.55 -0.29 16.77
N LEU A 173 -14.56 0.79 15.99
CA LEU A 173 -14.29 0.81 14.56
C LEU A 173 -13.21 1.85 14.23
N GLU A 174 -12.50 1.61 13.13
CA GLU A 174 -11.43 2.46 12.63
C GLU A 174 -11.90 3.24 11.41
N LEU A 175 -11.63 4.54 11.37
CA LEU A 175 -11.86 5.36 10.17
C LEU A 175 -10.76 5.04 9.15
N HIS A 176 -11.18 4.71 7.93
CA HIS A 176 -10.33 4.51 6.77
C HIS A 176 -10.73 5.48 5.66
N TYR A 177 -9.75 6.15 5.07
CA TYR A 177 -9.96 6.93 3.86
C TYR A 177 -9.67 6.03 2.66
N VAL A 178 -10.65 5.85 1.78
CA VAL A 178 -10.57 4.92 0.65
C VAL A 178 -9.44 5.34 -0.30
N GLN A 179 -9.42 6.61 -0.71
CA GLN A 179 -8.21 7.26 -1.19
C GLN A 179 -7.45 7.83 0.02
N GLY A 180 -6.29 7.26 0.32
CA GLY A 180 -5.46 7.73 1.42
C GLY A 180 -5.13 9.22 1.31
N LEU A 181 -5.17 9.96 2.42
CA LEU A 181 -4.85 11.39 2.44
C LEU A 181 -3.42 11.68 1.93
N ALA A 182 -2.50 10.75 2.20
CA ALA A 182 -1.12 10.77 1.71
C ALA A 182 -1.03 10.66 0.17
N ASP A 183 -2.07 10.11 -0.46
CA ASP A 183 -2.23 9.91 -1.90
C ASP A 183 -3.13 10.99 -2.53
N GLY A 184 -3.36 12.10 -1.83
CA GLY A 184 -4.16 13.23 -2.29
C GLY A 184 -5.67 13.08 -2.06
N GLY A 185 -6.13 12.05 -1.34
CA GLY A 185 -7.53 11.89 -1.00
C GLY A 185 -8.02 12.99 -0.06
N ALA A 186 -9.29 13.36 -0.18
CA ALA A 186 -9.91 14.37 0.65
C ALA A 186 -10.21 13.86 2.07
N ASP A 187 -10.07 14.73 3.07
CA ASP A 187 -10.60 14.49 4.42
C ASP A 187 -12.09 14.83 4.44
N ALA A 188 -12.89 13.95 3.83
CA ALA A 188 -14.32 14.15 3.62
C ALA A 188 -15.10 12.86 3.85
N VAL A 189 -16.37 12.99 4.20
CA VAL A 189 -17.28 11.85 4.40
C VAL A 189 -17.47 11.03 3.12
N SER A 190 -17.32 11.66 1.94
CA SER A 190 -17.37 11.01 0.62
C SER A 190 -16.13 10.18 0.27
N ASN A 191 -15.11 10.21 1.12
CA ASN A 191 -13.90 9.40 0.97
C ASN A 191 -13.63 8.52 2.21
N ALA A 192 -14.55 8.45 3.18
CA ALA A 192 -14.28 7.85 4.48
C ALA A 192 -15.30 6.78 4.89
N VAL A 193 -14.79 5.68 5.45
CA VAL A 193 -15.58 4.53 5.94
C VAL A 193 -15.15 4.08 7.34
N ALA A 194 -16.07 3.50 8.09
CA ALA A 194 -15.85 2.86 9.38
C ALA A 194 -15.67 1.36 9.20
N LEU A 195 -14.49 0.85 9.56
CA LEU A 195 -14.13 -0.55 9.37
C LEU A 195 -13.77 -1.21 10.69
N CYS A 196 -14.04 -2.50 10.83
CA CYS A 196 -13.43 -3.27 11.91
C CYS A 196 -11.91 -3.41 11.65
N PRO A 197 -11.09 -3.64 12.69
CA PRO A 197 -9.65 -3.78 12.55
C PRO A 197 -9.23 -4.79 11.47
N ASN A 198 -9.95 -5.90 11.33
CA ASN A 198 -9.65 -6.93 10.33
C ASN A 198 -9.86 -6.43 8.90
N CYS A 199 -11.02 -5.84 8.59
CA CYS A 199 -11.30 -5.28 7.27
C CYS A 199 -10.38 -4.11 6.94
N HIS A 200 -10.08 -3.26 7.92
CA HIS A 200 -9.13 -2.17 7.71
C HIS A 200 -7.74 -2.68 7.35
N ARG A 201 -7.23 -3.73 8.03
CA ARG A 201 -5.97 -4.37 7.66
C ARG A 201 -6.05 -5.07 6.30
N GLU A 202 -7.17 -5.70 5.96
CA GLU A 202 -7.35 -6.38 4.67
C GLU A 202 -7.28 -5.42 3.49
N ILE A 203 -7.82 -4.20 3.60
CA ILE A 203 -7.68 -3.19 2.53
C ILE A 203 -6.22 -2.78 2.32
N HIS A 204 -5.43 -2.71 3.39
CA HIS A 204 -4.03 -2.31 3.28
C HIS A 204 -3.11 -3.46 2.81
N TYR A 205 -3.32 -4.68 3.30
CA TYR A 205 -2.35 -5.78 3.16
C TYR A 205 -2.91 -7.04 2.50
N GLY A 206 -4.23 -7.12 2.32
CA GLY A 206 -4.92 -8.32 1.86
C GLY A 206 -4.81 -8.51 0.35
N ALA A 207 -4.79 -9.78 -0.09
CA ALA A 207 -4.83 -10.12 -1.51
C ALA A 207 -6.12 -9.61 -2.22
N ASN A 208 -7.18 -9.39 -1.43
CA ASN A 208 -8.47 -8.90 -1.90
C ASN A 208 -8.66 -7.39 -1.73
N ALA A 209 -7.62 -6.62 -1.42
CA ALA A 209 -7.70 -5.17 -1.16
C ALA A 209 -8.56 -4.42 -2.19
N HIS A 210 -8.29 -4.60 -3.49
CA HIS A 210 -9.05 -3.95 -4.56
C HIS A 210 -10.51 -4.42 -4.66
N ALA A 211 -10.79 -5.67 -4.29
CA ALA A 211 -12.16 -6.18 -4.28
C ALA A 211 -12.95 -5.59 -3.10
N VAL A 212 -12.32 -5.44 -1.95
CA VAL A 212 -12.91 -4.76 -0.78
C VAL A 212 -13.17 -3.29 -1.10
N GLU A 213 -12.20 -2.60 -1.70
CA GLU A 213 -12.37 -1.22 -2.15
C GLU A 213 -13.52 -1.08 -3.17
N ALA A 214 -13.58 -1.96 -4.18
CA ALA A 214 -14.66 -1.95 -5.16
C ALA A 214 -16.03 -2.19 -4.51
N TRP A 215 -16.11 -3.12 -3.55
CA TRP A 215 -17.33 -3.38 -2.78
C TRP A 215 -17.79 -2.16 -1.97
N LEU A 216 -16.86 -1.43 -1.35
CA LEU A 216 -17.19 -0.21 -0.60
C LEU A 216 -17.83 0.85 -1.52
N TYR A 217 -17.26 1.08 -2.71
CA TYR A 217 -17.85 2.02 -3.68
C TYR A 217 -19.23 1.58 -4.18
N ASP A 218 -19.51 0.27 -4.21
CA ASP A 218 -20.82 -0.26 -4.65
C ASP A 218 -21.89 -0.15 -3.54
N THR A 219 -21.48 -0.28 -2.27
CA THR A 219 -22.41 -0.44 -1.15
C THR A 219 -22.56 0.79 -0.26
N VAL A 220 -21.52 1.61 -0.14
CA VAL A 220 -21.52 2.80 0.72
C VAL A 220 -21.89 4.02 -0.13
N GLN A 221 -23.18 4.35 -0.14
CA GLN A 221 -23.79 5.36 -1.03
C GLN A 221 -23.14 6.75 -1.02
N ARG A 222 -22.50 7.13 0.09
CA ARG A 222 -21.85 8.45 0.20
C ARG A 222 -20.49 8.51 -0.47
N LEU A 223 -19.88 7.38 -0.84
CA LEU A 223 -18.56 7.37 -1.45
C LEU A 223 -18.62 7.88 -2.88
N GLU A 224 -17.70 8.76 -3.24
CA GLU A 224 -17.56 9.34 -4.58
C GLU A 224 -16.22 8.93 -5.18
N ARG A 225 -16.21 8.58 -6.47
CA ARG A 225 -14.97 8.42 -7.24
C ARG A 225 -14.66 9.76 -7.88
N ASP A 226 -13.53 10.34 -7.49
CA ASP A 226 -12.97 11.53 -8.14
C ASP A 226 -12.55 11.25 -9.59
#